data_AF-A0A1V6YPM9-F1
#
_entry.id   AF-A0A1V6YPM9-F1
#
_cell.length_a   1.000
_cell.length_b   1.000
_cell.length_c   1.000
_cell.angle_alpha   90.00
_cell.angle_beta   90.00
_cell.angle_gamma   90.00
#
_symmetry.space_group_name_H-M   'P 1'
#
loop_
_entity.id
_entity.type
_entity.pdbx_description
1 polymer ?
#
loop_
_entity_poly.entity_id
_entity_poly.type
_entity_poly.pdbx_seq_one_letter_code
_entity_poly.pdbx_strand_id
1 'polypeptide(L)'
;MGAPTQEGVTMANVPEAPEDPLYRLMREYRQDTNEKKIDLGIGAYRDEHGKPWVLPVVKKAEALLQTPEFNHEYLPIRGLEKFLAAAQRLMLGNDSPAIHENRIFSQSEFDVEYYPYYSVEAQTIDIKAMIRCLREAPRKSLVVLQGCAHNPTGLDPSKEEWRQIADVMAEKGHFPFFDNAYQGFASGDLTQDSWACRYFIGRGFECCIAQSFAKNLGMYGERVGAFHYICSPSPDASHIADRISSQLAILQRAHISNPPAYGAHVASRVLNDPDLFAQWQHELGIMSGRLTKPNTPFPIPEMPLTIHHLGRSQSERIVWLAEELGIKYDFVFHKRDPIFSPQSVKDLHPSGTAPVIEDDNSPFTKNKVVLAESGAIIDYIIAAYGEGRLARTPKDGEEYIHFLEWYHWANASLQPTLFRVLMTRRLTNDPEAVHVKMSNAKLECALSMIEARLGETGAYLVGNDVTAADIMAICTLTTMRGFCPIEFDEQKHKNILAYLKRVGERSAYQKAMKICEGEDFVPILGAKAEQFEFPY
;
A
#
# COMPACT_ATOMS: atom_id res chain seq x y z
N MET A 1 49.81 38.27 -41.38
CA MET A 1 48.40 37.91 -41.12
C MET A 1 48.25 36.41 -41.33
N GLY A 2 48.29 35.62 -40.26
CA GLY A 2 47.85 34.23 -40.28
C GLY A 2 46.46 34.19 -39.66
N ALA A 3 45.45 33.77 -40.42
CA ALA A 3 44.08 33.66 -39.95
C ALA A 3 43.99 32.60 -38.83
N PRO A 4 43.13 32.79 -37.81
CA PRO A 4 42.87 31.75 -36.83
C PRO A 4 42.18 30.59 -37.55
N THR A 5 42.77 29.40 -37.49
CA THR A 5 42.08 28.16 -37.86
C THR A 5 40.90 28.00 -36.90
N GLN A 6 39.68 28.24 -37.39
CA GLN A 6 38.47 27.78 -36.73
C GLN A 6 38.56 26.25 -36.68
N GLU A 7 38.86 25.70 -35.51
CA GLU A 7 38.55 24.31 -35.23
C GLU A 7 37.03 24.16 -35.42
N GLY A 8 36.64 23.53 -36.54
CA GLY A 8 35.24 23.25 -36.81
C GLY A 8 34.66 22.43 -35.66
N VAL A 9 33.41 22.69 -35.32
CA VAL A 9 32.65 21.82 -34.42
C VAL A 9 32.56 20.44 -35.10
N THR A 10 33.35 19.48 -34.63
CA THR A 10 33.31 18.09 -35.08
C THR A 10 32.60 17.25 -34.01
N MET A 11 31.98 16.14 -34.41
CA MET A 11 31.34 15.20 -33.47
C MET A 11 32.33 14.66 -32.41
N ALA A 12 33.64 14.76 -32.64
CA ALA A 12 34.69 14.40 -31.69
C ALA A 12 34.77 15.36 -30.48
N ASN A 13 34.24 16.57 -30.62
CA ASN A 13 34.29 17.62 -29.60
C ASN A 13 32.93 17.79 -28.87
N VAL A 14 31.94 16.94 -29.18
CA VAL A 14 30.67 16.90 -28.47
C VAL A 14 30.87 16.05 -27.21
N PRO A 15 30.79 16.63 -26.00
CA PRO A 15 30.97 15.87 -24.77
C PRO A 15 29.87 14.81 -24.65
N GLU A 16 30.26 13.60 -24.23
CA GLU A 16 29.30 12.57 -23.86
C GLU A 16 28.44 13.10 -22.71
N ALA A 17 27.12 13.09 -22.89
CA ALA A 17 26.21 13.52 -21.85
C ALA A 17 26.41 12.63 -20.61
N PRO A 18 26.41 13.20 -19.39
CA PRO A 18 26.55 12.40 -18.18
C PRO A 18 25.51 11.28 -18.17
N GLU A 19 25.98 10.06 -17.92
CA GLU A 19 25.13 8.87 -17.90
C GLU A 19 24.08 9.00 -16.79
N ASP A 20 22.81 8.91 -17.18
CA ASP A 20 21.70 9.01 -16.24
C ASP A 20 21.76 7.81 -15.24
N PRO A 21 21.60 8.06 -13.92
CA PRO A 21 21.71 7.03 -12.89
C PRO A 21 20.78 5.82 -13.09
N LEU A 22 19.62 6.00 -13.73
CA LEU A 22 18.69 4.92 -14.04
C LEU A 22 19.24 4.04 -15.18
N TYR A 23 19.91 4.63 -16.15
CA TYR A 23 20.58 3.91 -17.24
C TYR A 23 21.81 3.14 -16.77
N ARG A 24 22.54 3.68 -15.79
CA ARG A 24 23.62 2.94 -15.11
C ARG A 24 23.10 1.66 -14.44
N LEU A 25 21.99 1.75 -13.69
CA LEU A 25 21.37 0.62 -13.01
C LEU A 25 20.93 -0.48 -14.00
N MET A 26 20.41 -0.08 -15.17
CA MET A 26 20.08 -1.01 -16.25
C MET A 26 21.31 -1.76 -16.79
N ARG A 27 22.45 -1.06 -16.94
CA ARG A 27 23.71 -1.69 -17.37
C ARG A 27 24.16 -2.73 -16.37
N GLU A 28 24.15 -2.40 -15.09
CA GLU A 28 24.53 -3.30 -13.99
C GLU A 28 23.61 -4.53 -13.95
N TYR A 29 22.29 -4.35 -14.07
CA TYR A 29 21.33 -5.45 -14.19
C TYR A 29 21.63 -6.39 -15.37
N ARG A 30 22.02 -5.85 -16.53
CA ARG A 30 22.33 -6.68 -17.71
C ARG A 30 23.60 -7.53 -17.52
N GLN A 31 24.59 -7.01 -16.80
CA GLN A 31 25.86 -7.69 -16.54
C GLN A 31 25.79 -8.77 -15.46
N ASP A 32 24.77 -8.73 -14.59
CA ASP A 32 24.56 -9.75 -13.55
C ASP A 32 24.23 -11.12 -14.17
N THR A 33 24.94 -12.18 -13.78
CA THR A 33 24.74 -13.56 -14.30
C THR A 33 23.77 -14.39 -13.44
N ASN A 34 23.22 -13.85 -12.36
CA ASN A 34 22.31 -14.57 -11.48
C ASN A 34 20.96 -14.83 -12.17
N GLU A 35 20.54 -16.11 -12.22
CA GLU A 35 19.30 -16.53 -12.89
C GLU A 35 18.01 -16.01 -12.22
N LYS A 36 18.11 -15.48 -10.98
CA LYS A 36 16.99 -14.89 -10.24
C LYS A 36 17.00 -13.36 -10.19
N LYS A 37 17.83 -12.70 -10.99
CA LYS A 37 17.90 -11.22 -11.02
C LYS A 37 16.57 -10.60 -11.48
N ILE A 38 16.20 -9.46 -10.89
CA ILE A 38 14.95 -8.75 -11.18
C ILE A 38 15.27 -7.26 -11.45
N ASP A 39 14.79 -6.74 -12.57
CA ASP A 39 14.94 -5.32 -12.97
C ASP A 39 13.73 -4.52 -12.46
N LEU A 40 13.94 -3.75 -11.39
CA LEU A 40 12.97 -2.77 -10.85
C LEU A 40 13.47 -1.32 -11.01
N GLY A 41 14.48 -1.10 -11.85
CA GLY A 41 15.15 0.19 -11.98
C GLY A 41 14.40 1.16 -12.90
N ILE A 42 14.40 0.87 -14.20
CA ILE A 42 13.75 1.73 -15.20
C ILE A 42 12.28 1.33 -15.33
N GLY A 43 11.37 2.31 -15.25
CA GLY A 43 9.93 2.16 -15.48
C GLY A 43 9.53 1.85 -16.93
N ALA A 44 10.15 0.82 -17.52
CA ALA A 44 9.92 0.37 -18.88
C ALA A 44 9.08 -0.91 -18.86
N TYR A 45 7.99 -0.91 -19.63
CA TYR A 45 7.05 -2.01 -19.70
C TYR A 45 7.76 -3.33 -20.07
N ARG A 46 7.36 -4.40 -19.40
CA ARG A 46 7.82 -5.77 -19.62
C ARG A 46 6.61 -6.64 -19.92
N ASP A 47 6.81 -7.66 -20.75
CA ASP A 47 5.79 -8.70 -20.97
C ASP A 47 5.67 -9.61 -19.74
N GLU A 48 4.78 -10.60 -19.85
CA GLU A 48 4.42 -11.54 -18.77
C GLU A 48 5.59 -12.44 -18.34
N HIS A 49 6.73 -12.37 -19.03
CA HIS A 49 7.96 -13.10 -18.73
C HIS A 49 9.10 -12.16 -18.30
N GLY A 50 8.80 -10.90 -18.01
CA GLY A 50 9.80 -9.92 -17.58
C GLY A 50 10.73 -9.45 -18.70
N LYS A 51 10.38 -9.67 -19.98
CA LYS A 51 11.20 -9.25 -21.14
C LYS A 51 10.72 -7.91 -21.70
N PRO A 52 11.60 -7.09 -22.29
CA PRO A 52 11.19 -5.86 -22.96
C PRO A 52 10.15 -6.13 -24.04
N TRP A 53 8.97 -5.54 -23.89
CA TRP A 53 7.89 -5.73 -24.85
C TRP A 53 7.97 -4.67 -25.95
N VAL A 54 8.62 -5.03 -27.05
CA VAL A 54 8.58 -4.21 -28.27
C VAL A 54 7.22 -4.43 -28.94
N LEU A 55 6.46 -3.35 -29.14
CA LEU A 55 5.13 -3.43 -29.73
C LEU A 55 5.20 -4.18 -31.08
N PRO A 56 4.22 -5.07 -31.37
CA PRO A 56 4.20 -5.81 -32.64
C PRO A 56 4.24 -4.93 -33.90
N VAL A 57 3.73 -3.69 -33.83
CA VAL A 57 3.79 -2.72 -34.93
C VAL A 57 5.21 -2.18 -35.18
N VAL A 58 6.01 -2.03 -34.11
CA VAL A 58 7.41 -1.58 -34.20
C VAL A 58 8.27 -2.69 -34.81
N LYS A 59 8.07 -3.96 -34.39
CA LYS A 59 8.75 -5.12 -35.00
C LYS A 59 8.46 -5.26 -36.50
N LYS A 60 7.22 -4.98 -36.91
CA LYS A 60 6.85 -4.96 -38.33
C LYS A 60 7.53 -3.83 -39.10
N ALA A 61 7.67 -2.64 -38.50
CA ALA A 61 8.39 -1.52 -39.13
C ALA A 61 9.90 -1.80 -39.26
N GLU A 62 10.53 -2.41 -38.26
CA GLU A 62 11.95 -2.80 -38.29
C GLU A 62 12.25 -3.80 -39.41
N ALA A 63 11.38 -4.81 -39.61
CA ALA A 63 11.55 -5.79 -40.68
C ALA A 63 11.44 -5.17 -42.09
N LEU A 64 10.65 -4.11 -42.25
CA LEU A 64 10.47 -3.40 -43.52
C LEU A 64 11.64 -2.45 -43.86
N LEU A 65 12.48 -2.12 -42.88
CA LEU A 65 13.67 -1.26 -43.07
C LEU A 65 14.92 -2.04 -43.50
N GLN A 66 14.90 -3.37 -43.48
CA GLN A 66 16.00 -4.25 -43.88
C GLN A 66 16.05 -4.43 -45.41
N THR A 67 16.37 -3.37 -46.15
CA THR A 67 16.59 -3.39 -47.61
C THR A 67 18.04 -3.04 -47.97
N PRO A 68 18.52 -3.37 -49.19
CA PRO A 68 19.90 -3.10 -49.60
C PRO A 68 20.28 -1.61 -49.61
N GLU A 69 19.30 -0.69 -49.70
CA GLU A 69 19.51 0.76 -49.74
C GLU A 69 19.54 1.43 -48.36
N PHE A 70 19.05 0.75 -47.32
CA PHE A 70 19.09 1.28 -45.96
C PHE A 70 20.54 1.32 -45.47
N ASN A 71 20.96 2.46 -44.93
CA ASN A 71 22.30 2.68 -44.42
C ASN A 71 22.25 3.45 -43.10
N HIS A 72 23.37 3.45 -42.40
CA HIS A 72 23.50 4.01 -41.05
C HIS A 72 24.26 5.34 -41.03
N GLU A 73 24.24 6.09 -42.13
CA GLU A 73 24.92 7.39 -42.21
C GLU A 73 24.24 8.46 -41.34
N TYR A 74 24.99 9.50 -41.01
CA TYR A 74 24.49 10.60 -40.19
C TYR A 74 23.34 11.35 -40.87
N LEU A 75 22.33 11.68 -40.07
CA LEU A 75 21.23 12.55 -40.47
C LEU A 75 21.65 14.03 -40.39
N PRO A 76 20.96 14.94 -41.11
CA PRO A 76 21.19 16.37 -40.99
C PRO A 76 21.00 16.87 -39.55
N ILE A 77 21.71 17.95 -39.18
CA ILE A 77 21.73 18.52 -37.82
C ILE A 77 20.32 18.81 -37.27
N ARG A 78 19.38 19.21 -38.13
CA ARG A 78 18.00 19.49 -37.71
C ARG A 78 17.22 18.23 -37.35
N GLY A 79 17.73 17.04 -37.67
CA GLY A 79 17.12 15.72 -37.57
C GLY A 79 16.69 15.16 -38.93
N LEU A 80 16.16 13.91 -38.95
CA LEU A 80 15.59 13.32 -40.16
C LEU A 80 14.32 14.08 -40.55
N GLU A 81 14.42 14.88 -41.61
CA GLU A 81 13.36 15.80 -42.04
C GLU A 81 12.00 15.12 -42.23
N LYS A 82 11.99 13.90 -42.78
CA LYS A 82 10.77 13.09 -42.92
C LYS A 82 10.16 12.71 -41.58
N PHE A 83 10.99 12.42 -40.58
CA PHE A 83 10.53 12.12 -39.23
C PHE A 83 10.03 13.38 -38.54
N LEU A 84 10.74 14.50 -38.62
CA LEU A 84 10.28 15.76 -38.03
C LEU A 84 8.98 16.23 -38.65
N ALA A 85 8.87 16.16 -39.99
CA ALA A 85 7.63 16.43 -40.68
C ALA A 85 6.56 15.41 -40.34
N ALA A 86 6.88 14.13 -40.13
CA ALA A 86 5.90 13.12 -39.72
C ALA A 86 5.47 13.29 -38.26
N ALA A 87 6.36 13.69 -37.36
CA ALA A 87 6.06 14.01 -35.98
C ALA A 87 5.24 15.30 -35.92
N GLN A 88 5.64 16.35 -36.64
CA GLN A 88 4.84 17.53 -36.86
C GLN A 88 3.51 17.19 -37.51
N ARG A 89 3.37 16.21 -38.41
CA ARG A 89 2.05 15.85 -38.98
C ARG A 89 1.24 14.92 -38.09
N LEU A 90 1.88 14.08 -37.30
CA LEU A 90 1.25 13.20 -36.32
C LEU A 90 0.66 14.03 -35.18
N MET A 91 1.47 14.97 -34.70
CA MET A 91 1.15 15.92 -33.65
C MET A 91 0.22 16.97 -34.26
N LEU A 92 0.59 17.56 -35.40
CA LEU A 92 -0.12 18.72 -35.95
C LEU A 92 -1.30 18.44 -36.91
N GLY A 93 -1.40 17.23 -37.47
CA GLY A 93 -2.26 16.88 -38.60
C GLY A 93 -1.64 17.24 -39.97
N ASN A 94 -1.83 16.38 -40.97
CA ASN A 94 -1.23 16.55 -42.32
C ASN A 94 -1.60 17.88 -42.99
N ASP A 95 -2.87 18.32 -42.86
CA ASP A 95 -3.39 19.49 -43.58
C ASP A 95 -3.30 20.77 -42.74
N SER A 96 -2.34 20.83 -41.83
CA SER A 96 -2.24 21.93 -40.88
C SER A 96 -1.85 23.23 -41.58
N PRO A 97 -2.64 24.32 -41.45
CA PRO A 97 -2.23 25.62 -41.99
C PRO A 97 -0.89 26.09 -41.42
N ALA A 98 -0.58 25.77 -40.16
CA ALA A 98 0.72 26.10 -39.56
C ALA A 98 1.91 25.35 -40.21
N ILE A 99 1.67 24.15 -40.77
CA ILE A 99 2.65 23.42 -41.58
C ILE A 99 2.70 24.04 -42.99
N HIS A 100 1.54 24.29 -43.63
CA HIS A 100 1.47 24.87 -44.98
C HIS A 100 2.00 26.31 -45.07
N GLU A 101 1.94 27.06 -43.96
CA GLU A 101 2.42 28.44 -43.83
C GLU A 101 3.83 28.53 -43.22
N ASN A 102 4.50 27.40 -42.94
CA ASN A 102 5.87 27.32 -42.39
C ASN A 102 6.11 28.07 -41.06
N ARG A 103 5.14 28.04 -40.12
CA ARG A 103 5.19 28.82 -38.87
C ARG A 103 5.63 28.02 -37.64
N ILE A 104 6.47 27.00 -37.82
CA ILE A 104 6.83 26.05 -36.75
C ILE A 104 8.36 26.04 -36.52
N PHE A 105 8.77 26.14 -35.25
CA PHE A 105 10.14 26.04 -34.74
C PHE A 105 10.18 25.20 -33.44
N SER A 106 11.34 24.66 -33.01
CA SER A 106 11.45 23.79 -31.80
C SER A 106 12.83 23.81 -31.10
N GLN A 107 13.00 24.49 -29.92
CA GLN A 107 13.88 24.15 -28.74
C GLN A 107 13.80 25.18 -27.54
N SER A 108 14.42 24.90 -26.36
CA SER A 108 14.12 25.42 -24.97
C SER A 108 15.30 25.97 -24.09
N GLU A 109 15.22 27.16 -23.45
CA GLU A 109 16.09 27.60 -22.32
C GLU A 109 15.42 28.66 -21.38
N PHE A 110 15.53 28.50 -20.04
CA PHE A 110 15.20 29.50 -18.98
C PHE A 110 16.27 29.43 -17.87
N ASP A 111 16.61 30.57 -17.23
CA ASP A 111 17.42 30.60 -16.00
C ASP A 111 16.57 30.14 -14.80
N VAL A 112 16.98 29.04 -14.14
CA VAL A 112 16.23 28.42 -13.03
C VAL A 112 17.01 28.53 -11.73
N GLU A 113 16.36 29.08 -10.69
CA GLU A 113 16.86 29.09 -9.31
C GLU A 113 16.00 28.19 -8.41
N TYR A 114 16.58 27.70 -7.31
CA TYR A 114 15.93 26.80 -6.35
C TYR A 114 15.69 27.49 -5.02
N TYR A 115 14.55 27.24 -4.38
CA TYR A 115 14.26 27.68 -3.02
C TYR A 115 14.33 26.50 -2.03
N PRO A 116 14.76 26.72 -0.77
CA PRO A 116 14.76 25.67 0.25
C PRO A 116 13.34 25.18 0.52
N TYR A 117 13.16 23.86 0.61
CA TYR A 117 11.86 23.23 0.91
C TYR A 117 11.95 22.21 2.03
N TYR A 118 12.86 21.24 1.95
CA TYR A 118 13.02 20.16 2.94
C TYR A 118 14.27 20.36 3.80
N SER A 119 14.12 20.24 5.12
CA SER A 119 15.24 20.15 6.05
C SER A 119 15.59 18.68 6.29
N VAL A 120 16.82 18.30 5.93
CA VAL A 120 17.36 16.96 6.19
C VAL A 120 17.49 16.70 7.69
N GLU A 121 17.89 17.72 8.46
CA GLU A 121 18.08 17.62 9.91
C GLU A 121 16.75 17.43 10.65
N ALA A 122 15.75 18.25 10.32
CA ALA A 122 14.45 18.20 10.98
C ALA A 122 13.47 17.19 10.34
N GLN A 123 13.85 16.59 9.21
CA GLN A 123 13.03 15.70 8.39
C GLN A 123 11.63 16.24 8.08
N THR A 124 11.51 17.56 7.95
CA THR A 124 10.25 18.27 7.71
C THR A 124 10.48 19.47 6.79
N ILE A 125 9.42 20.19 6.43
CA ILE A 125 9.50 21.40 5.61
C ILE A 125 10.24 22.50 6.37
N ASP A 126 11.25 23.10 5.74
CA ASP A 126 11.92 24.31 6.27
C ASP A 126 11.18 25.56 5.82
N ILE A 127 9.99 25.75 6.39
CA ILE A 127 9.13 26.88 6.01
C ILE A 127 9.81 28.22 6.26
N LYS A 128 10.66 28.32 7.29
CA LYS A 128 11.37 29.56 7.62
C LYS A 128 12.38 29.92 6.53
N ALA A 129 13.18 28.96 6.07
CA ALA A 129 14.12 29.19 4.98
C ALA A 129 13.40 29.44 3.65
N MET A 130 12.31 28.72 3.37
CA MET A 130 11.48 28.94 2.19
C MET A 130 10.95 30.38 2.14
N ILE A 131 10.29 30.85 3.21
CA ILE A 131 9.75 32.22 3.27
C ILE A 131 10.84 33.28 3.16
N ARG A 132 12.01 33.06 3.79
CA ARG A 132 13.16 33.97 3.65
C ARG A 132 13.62 34.06 2.20
N CYS A 133 13.81 32.92 1.53
CA CYS A 133 14.23 32.86 0.14
C CYS A 133 13.22 33.54 -0.80
N LEU A 134 11.92 33.27 -0.62
CA LEU A 134 10.87 33.95 -1.39
C LEU A 134 10.87 35.47 -1.16
N ARG A 135 11.16 35.92 0.07
CA ARG A 135 11.25 37.37 0.35
C ARG A 135 12.48 38.00 -0.29
N GLU A 136 13.59 37.28 -0.37
CA GLU A 136 14.86 37.73 -0.98
C GLU A 136 14.81 37.69 -2.52
N ALA A 137 14.00 36.80 -3.10
CA ALA A 137 13.85 36.66 -4.54
C ALA A 137 13.46 38.00 -5.23
N PRO A 138 13.87 38.22 -6.50
CA PRO A 138 13.50 39.42 -7.25
C PRO A 138 11.97 39.63 -7.29
N ARG A 139 11.50 40.88 -7.19
CA ARG A 139 10.06 41.14 -7.31
C ARG A 139 9.54 40.60 -8.65
N LYS A 140 8.33 40.03 -8.64
CA LYS A 140 7.68 39.42 -9.81
C LYS A 140 8.36 38.16 -10.39
N SER A 141 9.19 37.46 -9.62
CA SER A 141 9.63 36.10 -10.02
C SER A 141 8.45 35.15 -10.23
N LEU A 142 8.60 34.23 -11.18
CA LEU A 142 7.74 33.06 -11.33
C LEU A 142 8.18 32.00 -10.32
N VAL A 143 7.24 31.49 -9.54
CA VAL A 143 7.50 30.47 -8.51
C VAL A 143 6.68 29.23 -8.83
N VAL A 144 7.38 28.12 -9.09
CA VAL A 144 6.74 26.82 -9.28
C VAL A 144 6.43 26.21 -7.91
N LEU A 145 5.15 25.87 -7.69
CA LEU A 145 4.62 25.30 -6.46
C LEU A 145 3.93 23.97 -6.78
N GLN A 146 4.16 22.93 -5.99
CA GLN A 146 3.34 21.72 -6.10
C GLN A 146 2.10 21.88 -5.22
N GLY A 147 0.90 21.72 -5.80
CA GLY A 147 -0.36 22.03 -5.12
C GLY A 147 -0.68 21.13 -3.92
N CYS A 148 -0.27 19.86 -4.00
CA CYS A 148 -0.36 18.83 -2.96
C CYS A 148 0.52 17.63 -3.35
N ALA A 149 0.75 16.73 -2.39
CA ALA A 149 1.58 15.54 -2.49
C ALA A 149 2.94 15.82 -3.15
N HIS A 150 3.72 16.72 -2.54
CA HIS A 150 5.00 17.16 -3.09
C HIS A 150 5.93 15.98 -3.44
N ASN A 151 6.32 15.85 -4.70
CA ASN A 151 7.29 14.89 -5.21
C ASN A 151 8.68 15.56 -5.27
N PRO A 152 9.72 15.02 -4.59
CA PRO A 152 9.81 13.64 -4.06
C PRO A 152 9.56 13.47 -2.56
N THR A 153 9.37 14.56 -1.80
CA THR A 153 9.45 14.50 -0.34
C THR A 153 8.23 13.89 0.35
N GLY A 154 7.07 13.90 -0.29
CA GLY A 154 5.78 13.51 0.28
C GLY A 154 5.25 14.46 1.36
N LEU A 155 5.89 15.61 1.58
CA LEU A 155 5.54 16.58 2.63
C LEU A 155 4.92 17.82 2.02
N ASP A 156 3.74 18.20 2.49
CA ASP A 156 3.02 19.40 2.05
C ASP A 156 2.97 20.47 3.16
N PRO A 157 3.01 21.78 2.82
CA PRO A 157 2.81 22.83 3.80
C PRO A 157 1.40 22.72 4.40
N SER A 158 1.30 22.96 5.71
CA SER A 158 0.01 23.11 6.37
C SER A 158 -0.76 24.32 5.82
N LYS A 159 -2.07 24.37 6.07
CA LYS A 159 -2.89 25.54 5.69
C LYS A 159 -2.39 26.85 6.27
N GLU A 160 -1.67 26.84 7.38
CA GLU A 160 -1.09 28.06 7.96
C GLU A 160 0.21 28.46 7.25
N GLU A 161 1.04 27.48 6.92
CA GLU A 161 2.27 27.72 6.15
C GLU A 161 1.96 28.18 4.73
N TRP A 162 0.94 27.62 4.08
CA TRP A 162 0.44 28.11 2.80
C TRP A 162 -0.04 29.57 2.86
N ARG A 163 -0.63 30.01 3.98
CA ARG A 163 -0.99 31.44 4.15
C ARG A 163 0.27 32.31 4.17
N GLN A 164 1.30 31.90 4.90
CA GLN A 164 2.58 32.61 4.94
C GLN A 164 3.24 32.69 3.55
N ILE A 165 3.18 31.60 2.77
CA ILE A 165 3.69 31.58 1.39
C ILE A 165 2.90 32.57 0.52
N ALA A 166 1.57 32.55 0.61
CA ALA A 166 0.73 33.50 -0.10
C ALA A 166 1.01 34.95 0.31
N ASP A 167 1.26 35.22 1.60
CA ASP A 167 1.57 36.57 2.08
C ASP A 167 2.85 37.12 1.47
N VAL A 168 3.95 36.36 1.50
CA VAL A 168 5.21 36.81 0.91
C VAL A 168 5.12 36.95 -0.60
N MET A 169 4.40 36.04 -1.28
CA MET A 169 4.22 36.12 -2.72
C MET A 169 3.37 37.33 -3.12
N ALA A 170 2.34 37.69 -2.35
CA ALA A 170 1.55 38.89 -2.56
C ALA A 170 2.39 40.16 -2.33
N GLU A 171 3.17 40.21 -1.25
CA GLU A 171 4.08 41.33 -0.91
C GLU A 171 5.07 41.64 -2.05
N LYS A 172 5.62 40.57 -2.64
CA LYS A 172 6.62 40.63 -3.70
C LYS A 172 6.04 40.71 -5.11
N GLY A 173 4.73 40.47 -5.24
CA GLY A 173 4.04 40.38 -6.52
C GLY A 173 4.53 39.20 -7.37
N HIS A 174 4.93 38.10 -6.75
CA HIS A 174 5.37 36.89 -7.45
C HIS A 174 4.22 36.22 -8.21
N PHE A 175 4.56 35.54 -9.30
CA PHE A 175 3.61 34.82 -10.14
C PHE A 175 3.61 33.33 -9.76
N PRO A 176 2.52 32.78 -9.17
CA PRO A 176 2.42 31.37 -8.86
C PRO A 176 2.19 30.53 -10.13
N PHE A 177 2.96 29.45 -10.25
CA PHE A 177 2.72 28.38 -11.22
C PHE A 177 2.51 27.08 -10.44
N PHE A 178 1.27 26.58 -10.39
CA PHE A 178 0.95 25.35 -9.70
C PHE A 178 1.12 24.13 -10.60
N ASP A 179 1.98 23.20 -10.19
CA ASP A 179 1.98 21.82 -10.68
C ASP A 179 0.98 21.01 -9.84
N ASN A 180 -0.08 20.52 -10.48
CA ASN A 180 -1.18 19.80 -9.83
C ASN A 180 -1.38 18.44 -10.48
N ALA A 181 -0.42 17.54 -10.25
CA ALA A 181 -0.43 16.19 -10.81
C ALA A 181 -1.08 15.11 -9.91
N TYR A 182 -1.26 15.40 -8.63
CA TYR A 182 -1.61 14.41 -7.59
C TYR A 182 -2.90 14.73 -6.82
N GLN A 183 -3.75 15.64 -7.31
CA GLN A 183 -5.02 15.97 -6.66
C GLN A 183 -5.87 14.70 -6.42
N GLY A 184 -6.21 14.45 -5.15
CA GLY A 184 -6.89 13.26 -4.66
C GLY A 184 -5.97 12.27 -3.92
N PHE A 185 -4.64 12.42 -4.01
CA PHE A 185 -3.67 11.51 -3.38
C PHE A 185 -3.10 12.00 -2.05
N ALA A 186 -3.19 13.30 -1.73
CA ALA A 186 -2.62 13.79 -0.47
C ALA A 186 -3.59 13.53 0.68
N SER A 187 -4.85 13.95 0.56
CA SER A 187 -5.87 13.76 1.59
C SER A 187 -6.95 12.72 1.23
N GLY A 188 -6.99 12.23 -0.01
CA GLY A 188 -8.12 11.43 -0.49
C GLY A 188 -9.35 12.26 -0.89
N ASP A 189 -9.29 13.60 -0.77
CA ASP A 189 -10.39 14.50 -1.10
C ASP A 189 -9.93 15.58 -2.10
N LEU A 190 -10.64 15.67 -3.23
CA LEU A 190 -10.28 16.59 -4.32
C LEU A 190 -10.33 18.07 -3.89
N THR A 191 -11.21 18.44 -2.96
CA THR A 191 -11.38 19.82 -2.50
C THR A 191 -10.27 20.22 -1.54
N GLN A 192 -9.90 19.34 -0.62
CA GLN A 192 -8.77 19.54 0.28
C GLN A 192 -7.45 19.63 -0.48
N ASP A 193 -7.23 18.72 -1.43
CA ASP A 193 -6.00 18.68 -2.23
C ASP A 193 -5.87 19.87 -3.21
N SER A 194 -6.98 20.55 -3.51
CA SER A 194 -6.96 21.80 -4.30
C SER A 194 -7.03 23.07 -3.44
N TRP A 195 -6.94 22.95 -2.11
CA TRP A 195 -7.12 24.07 -1.20
C TRP A 195 -6.08 25.18 -1.42
N ALA A 196 -4.81 24.85 -1.62
CA ALA A 196 -3.76 25.86 -1.85
C ALA A 196 -4.04 26.68 -3.11
N CYS A 197 -4.33 26.03 -4.23
CA CYS A 197 -4.72 26.71 -5.47
C CYS A 197 -5.95 27.61 -5.27
N ARG A 198 -7.02 27.08 -4.65
CA ARG A 198 -8.25 27.84 -4.39
C ARG A 198 -8.02 29.02 -3.46
N TYR A 199 -7.13 28.88 -2.48
CA TYR A 199 -6.79 29.94 -1.54
C TYR A 199 -6.06 31.11 -2.24
N PHE A 200 -5.08 30.82 -3.09
CA PHE A 200 -4.41 31.85 -3.90
C PHE A 200 -5.38 32.55 -4.85
N ILE A 201 -6.23 31.80 -5.55
CA ILE A 201 -7.25 32.39 -6.44
C ILE A 201 -8.23 33.27 -5.65
N GLY A 202 -8.72 32.80 -4.51
CA GLY A 202 -9.62 33.56 -3.63
C GLY A 202 -8.98 34.83 -3.06
N ARG A 203 -7.65 34.88 -3.01
CA ARG A 203 -6.86 36.07 -2.67
C ARG A 203 -6.60 37.02 -3.83
N GLY A 204 -7.07 36.68 -5.03
CA GLY A 204 -6.97 37.52 -6.23
C GLY A 204 -5.65 37.39 -7.00
N PHE A 205 -4.88 36.32 -6.76
CA PHE A 205 -3.67 36.06 -7.54
C PHE A 205 -4.00 35.80 -9.01
N GLU A 206 -3.17 36.33 -9.89
CA GLU A 206 -3.02 35.85 -11.26
C GLU A 206 -2.05 34.65 -11.24
N CYS A 207 -2.42 33.51 -11.83
CA CYS A 207 -1.60 32.30 -11.77
C CYS A 207 -1.85 31.32 -12.92
N CYS A 208 -0.94 30.36 -13.09
CA CYS A 208 -1.13 29.20 -13.96
C CYS A 208 -1.29 27.92 -13.13
N ILE A 209 -2.06 26.95 -13.65
CA ILE A 209 -2.17 25.60 -13.09
C ILE A 209 -1.96 24.58 -14.20
N ALA A 210 -0.94 23.76 -14.08
CA ALA A 210 -0.76 22.56 -14.89
C ALA A 210 -1.42 21.38 -14.17
N GLN A 211 -2.62 20.99 -14.63
CA GLN A 211 -3.37 19.87 -14.08
C GLN A 211 -3.11 18.61 -14.89
N SER A 212 -2.74 17.51 -14.21
CA SER A 212 -2.53 16.21 -14.85
C SER A 212 -3.55 15.19 -14.37
N PHE A 213 -4.08 14.41 -15.30
CA PHE A 213 -4.95 13.26 -15.00
C PHE A 213 -4.24 11.91 -15.08
N ALA A 214 -2.92 11.93 -15.32
CA ALA A 214 -2.13 10.71 -15.48
C ALA A 214 -2.14 9.82 -14.23
N LYS A 215 -2.19 10.41 -13.04
CA LYS A 215 -2.15 9.66 -11.77
C LYS A 215 -3.56 9.44 -11.21
N ASN A 216 -4.34 10.50 -11.05
CA ASN A 216 -5.62 10.44 -10.34
C ASN A 216 -6.75 9.76 -11.14
N LEU A 217 -6.70 9.77 -12.47
CA LEU A 217 -7.57 8.94 -13.32
C LEU A 217 -6.83 7.73 -13.91
N GLY A 218 -5.56 7.51 -13.55
CA GLY A 218 -4.74 6.43 -14.12
C GLY A 218 -4.42 6.58 -15.62
N MET A 219 -4.56 7.78 -16.19
CA MET A 219 -4.42 8.04 -17.63
C MET A 219 -2.96 8.28 -18.07
N TYR A 220 -2.04 7.43 -17.63
CA TYR A 220 -0.59 7.63 -17.79
C TYR A 220 -0.16 7.85 -19.24
N GLY A 221 -0.42 6.86 -20.10
CA GLY A 221 -0.02 6.86 -21.52
C GLY A 221 -0.90 7.74 -22.41
N GLU A 222 -2.10 8.08 -21.94
CA GLU A 222 -3.10 8.85 -22.69
C GLU A 222 -2.83 10.36 -22.70
N ARG A 223 -1.87 10.81 -21.86
CA ARG A 223 -1.38 12.20 -21.81
C ARG A 223 -2.50 13.22 -21.56
N VAL A 224 -3.47 12.86 -20.73
CA VAL A 224 -4.62 13.71 -20.38
C VAL A 224 -4.23 14.73 -19.32
N GLY A 225 -4.47 16.00 -19.62
CA GLY A 225 -4.19 17.12 -18.72
C GLY A 225 -4.92 18.37 -19.19
N ALA A 226 -4.93 19.39 -18.33
CA ALA A 226 -5.47 20.70 -18.62
C ALA A 226 -4.50 21.78 -18.15
N PHE A 227 -4.35 22.83 -18.96
CA PHE A 227 -3.60 24.02 -18.58
C PHE A 227 -4.58 25.15 -18.31
N HIS A 228 -4.53 25.69 -17.10
CA HIS A 228 -5.40 26.77 -16.67
C HIS A 228 -4.59 28.04 -16.50
N TYR A 229 -5.07 29.14 -17.08
CA TYR A 229 -4.62 30.47 -16.72
C TYR A 229 -5.75 31.18 -15.96
N ILE A 230 -5.43 31.72 -14.80
CA ILE A 230 -6.36 32.43 -13.94
C ILE A 230 -5.97 33.90 -13.94
N CYS A 231 -6.84 34.74 -14.50
CA CYS A 231 -6.68 36.18 -14.47
C CYS A 231 -6.95 36.72 -13.06
N SER A 232 -6.21 37.75 -12.64
CA SER A 232 -6.57 38.51 -11.44
C SER A 232 -7.95 39.16 -11.58
N PRO A 233 -8.72 39.29 -10.48
CA PRO A 233 -10.05 39.91 -10.51
C PRO A 233 -9.98 41.34 -11.05
N SER A 234 -10.62 41.58 -12.18
CA SER A 234 -10.75 42.90 -12.80
C SER A 234 -11.98 42.96 -13.72
N PRO A 235 -12.49 44.15 -14.04
CA PRO A 235 -13.58 44.30 -15.03
C PRO A 235 -13.26 43.69 -16.40
N ASP A 236 -11.96 43.67 -16.77
CA ASP A 236 -11.48 43.17 -18.06
C ASP A 236 -11.03 41.69 -18.02
N ALA A 237 -11.20 40.99 -16.88
CA ALA A 237 -10.65 39.66 -16.67
C ALA A 237 -11.07 38.64 -17.75
N SER A 238 -12.33 38.67 -18.16
CA SER A 238 -12.83 37.81 -19.25
C SER A 238 -12.10 38.08 -20.56
N HIS A 239 -11.91 39.35 -20.91
CA HIS A 239 -11.24 39.72 -22.16
C HIS A 239 -9.73 39.44 -22.13
N ILE A 240 -9.09 39.55 -20.95
CA ILE A 240 -7.70 39.11 -20.74
C ILE A 240 -7.60 37.59 -20.95
N ALA A 241 -8.49 36.81 -20.33
CA ALA A 241 -8.51 35.36 -20.46
C ALA A 241 -8.70 34.91 -21.92
N ASP A 242 -9.61 35.56 -22.68
CA ASP A 242 -9.82 35.25 -24.10
C ASP A 242 -8.57 35.49 -24.95
N ARG A 243 -7.88 36.62 -24.72
CA ARG A 243 -6.64 36.96 -25.44
C ARG A 243 -5.52 35.97 -25.13
N ILE A 244 -5.38 35.57 -23.86
CA ILE A 244 -4.38 34.58 -23.46
C ILE A 244 -4.71 33.21 -24.01
N SER A 245 -5.98 32.79 -23.96
CA SER A 245 -6.47 31.57 -24.60
C SER A 245 -6.11 31.53 -26.09
N SER A 246 -6.27 32.64 -26.80
CA SER A 246 -5.86 32.77 -28.21
C SER A 246 -4.35 32.56 -28.41
N GLN A 247 -3.49 33.15 -27.57
CA GLN A 247 -2.03 32.96 -27.66
C GLN A 247 -1.64 31.51 -27.34
N LEU A 248 -2.23 30.90 -26.32
CA LEU A 248 -2.01 29.49 -25.97
C LEU A 248 -2.46 28.56 -27.10
N ALA A 249 -3.59 28.86 -27.76
CA ALA A 249 -4.05 28.11 -28.91
C ALA A 249 -3.06 28.18 -30.10
N ILE A 250 -2.42 29.34 -30.32
CA ILE A 250 -1.35 29.48 -31.34
C ILE A 250 -0.13 28.64 -30.97
N LEU A 251 0.32 28.69 -29.72
CA LEU A 251 1.45 27.90 -29.24
C LEU A 251 1.15 26.40 -29.32
N GLN A 252 -0.02 25.98 -28.84
CA GLN A 252 -0.49 24.61 -29.00
C GLN A 252 -0.52 24.24 -30.48
N ARG A 253 -1.03 25.13 -31.34
CA ARG A 253 -1.10 24.88 -32.78
C ARG A 253 0.27 24.67 -33.42
N ALA A 254 1.29 25.36 -32.95
CA ALA A 254 2.65 25.25 -33.47
C ALA A 254 3.39 24.00 -32.97
N HIS A 255 3.10 23.53 -31.75
CA HIS A 255 3.80 22.40 -31.14
C HIS A 255 3.06 21.07 -31.34
N ILE A 256 1.75 21.07 -31.09
CA ILE A 256 0.91 19.86 -31.05
C ILE A 256 -0.42 19.93 -31.79
N SER A 257 -0.80 21.05 -32.40
CA SER A 257 -2.07 21.26 -33.10
C SER A 257 -3.29 21.10 -32.23
N ASN A 258 -3.67 19.86 -32.01
CA ASN A 258 -4.79 19.45 -31.22
C ASN A 258 -4.34 18.32 -30.29
N PRO A 259 -4.81 18.32 -29.04
CA PRO A 259 -4.44 17.31 -28.07
C PRO A 259 -5.06 15.94 -28.42
N PRO A 260 -4.55 14.84 -27.85
CA PRO A 260 -5.13 13.50 -28.00
C PRO A 260 -6.60 13.45 -27.56
N ALA A 261 -7.48 12.96 -28.43
CA ALA A 261 -8.93 12.99 -28.20
C ALA A 261 -9.44 11.89 -27.24
N TYR A 262 -8.90 10.67 -27.33
CA TYR A 262 -9.47 9.51 -26.63
C TYR A 262 -9.49 9.67 -25.11
N GLY A 263 -8.34 9.93 -24.51
CA GLY A 263 -8.26 10.11 -23.06
C GLY A 263 -9.07 11.32 -22.55
N ALA A 264 -9.20 12.38 -23.35
CA ALA A 264 -10.05 13.52 -23.02
C ALA A 264 -11.54 13.16 -23.00
N HIS A 265 -12.02 12.30 -23.93
CA HIS A 265 -13.39 11.80 -23.91
C HIS A 265 -13.68 10.91 -22.70
N VAL A 266 -12.74 10.04 -22.32
CA VAL A 266 -12.87 9.18 -21.13
C VAL A 266 -12.97 10.05 -19.87
N ALA A 267 -12.02 10.97 -19.68
CA ALA A 267 -12.04 11.88 -18.54
C ALA A 267 -13.32 12.74 -18.52
N SER A 268 -13.74 13.26 -19.68
CA SER A 268 -14.99 14.02 -19.80
C SER A 268 -16.22 13.21 -19.37
N ARG A 269 -16.31 11.93 -19.77
CA ARG A 269 -17.43 11.08 -19.37
C ARG A 269 -17.47 10.85 -17.86
N VAL A 270 -16.32 10.56 -17.24
CA VAL A 270 -16.22 10.38 -15.78
C VAL A 270 -16.59 11.67 -15.04
N LEU A 271 -16.10 12.82 -15.52
CA LEU A 271 -16.28 14.10 -14.83
C LEU A 271 -17.68 14.71 -14.95
N ASN A 272 -18.46 14.34 -15.98
CA ASN A 272 -19.78 14.92 -16.24
C ASN A 272 -20.95 13.95 -15.94
N ASP A 273 -20.66 12.70 -15.60
CA ASP A 273 -21.66 11.70 -15.21
C ASP A 273 -21.63 11.56 -13.67
N PRO A 274 -22.70 11.94 -12.93
CA PRO A 274 -22.68 11.99 -11.47
C PRO A 274 -22.32 10.66 -10.80
N ASP A 275 -22.77 9.53 -11.36
CA ASP A 275 -22.54 8.22 -10.79
C ASP A 275 -21.08 7.79 -10.99
N LEU A 276 -20.55 8.01 -12.20
CA LEU A 276 -19.13 7.73 -12.50
C LEU A 276 -18.19 8.66 -11.72
N PHE A 277 -18.59 9.92 -11.53
CA PHE A 277 -17.82 10.87 -10.73
C PHE A 277 -17.76 10.44 -9.26
N ALA A 278 -18.90 10.06 -8.68
CA ALA A 278 -18.96 9.57 -7.30
C ALA A 278 -18.14 8.27 -7.12
N GLN A 279 -18.23 7.36 -8.09
CA GLN A 279 -17.41 6.15 -8.10
C GLN A 279 -15.91 6.47 -8.16
N TRP A 280 -15.48 7.35 -9.06
CA TRP A 280 -14.09 7.76 -9.17
C TRP A 280 -13.57 8.42 -7.89
N GLN A 281 -14.36 9.29 -7.24
CA GLN A 281 -14.00 9.88 -5.95
C GLN A 281 -13.81 8.81 -4.86
N HIS A 282 -14.68 7.81 -4.82
CA HIS A 282 -14.56 6.68 -3.89
C HIS A 282 -13.27 5.88 -4.14
N GLU A 283 -12.96 5.55 -5.40
CA GLU A 283 -11.76 4.83 -5.80
C GLU A 283 -10.47 5.60 -5.47
N LEU A 284 -10.48 6.93 -5.67
CA LEU A 284 -9.39 7.81 -5.24
C LEU A 284 -9.16 7.77 -3.73
N GLY A 285 -10.23 7.80 -2.95
CA GLY A 285 -10.17 7.65 -1.50
C GLY A 285 -9.51 6.32 -1.08
N ILE A 286 -9.81 5.22 -1.79
CA ILE A 286 -9.16 3.92 -1.58
C ILE A 286 -7.67 3.99 -1.92
N MET A 287 -7.30 4.57 -3.07
CA MET A 287 -5.91 4.68 -3.51
C MET A 287 -5.06 5.52 -2.56
N SER A 288 -5.56 6.70 -2.16
CA SER A 288 -4.91 7.57 -1.18
C SER A 288 -4.81 6.91 0.20
N GLY A 289 -5.87 6.25 0.65
CA GLY A 289 -5.89 5.51 1.92
C GLY A 289 -4.91 4.32 1.97
N ARG A 290 -4.45 3.82 0.83
CA ARG A 290 -3.37 2.83 0.74
C ARG A 290 -1.97 3.47 0.84
N LEU A 291 -1.81 4.69 0.34
CA LEU A 291 -0.53 5.41 0.25
C LEU A 291 -0.19 6.21 1.52
N THR A 292 -1.21 6.73 2.20
CA THR A 292 -1.08 7.50 3.46
C THR A 292 -0.95 6.61 4.70
N LYS A 293 -0.63 5.32 4.55
CA LYS A 293 -0.29 4.44 5.68
C LYS A 293 1.20 4.58 6.03
N PRO A 294 1.60 5.37 7.04
CA PRO A 294 2.83 5.08 7.76
C PRO A 294 2.68 3.70 8.42
N ASN A 295 3.79 3.02 8.67
CA ASN A 295 3.80 1.82 9.52
C ASN A 295 3.14 2.17 10.88
N THR A 296 1.85 1.80 11.04
CA THR A 296 0.91 1.92 12.19
C THR A 296 0.33 3.32 12.54
N PRO A 297 -0.85 3.44 13.21
CA PRO A 297 -2.22 3.01 12.86
C PRO A 297 -3.27 4.17 12.83
N PHE A 298 -4.26 4.13 11.92
CA PHE A 298 -5.41 5.06 11.69
C PHE A 298 -6.10 5.74 12.92
N PRO A 299 -6.67 6.98 12.78
CA PRO A 299 -7.89 7.39 13.50
C PRO A 299 -9.13 6.76 12.87
N ILE A 300 -10.06 6.32 13.72
CA ILE A 300 -11.13 5.34 13.53
C ILE A 300 -12.26 5.86 12.61
N PRO A 301 -12.50 5.32 11.40
CA PRO A 301 -13.87 4.98 11.00
C PRO A 301 -14.31 3.83 11.90
N GLU A 302 -15.50 3.89 12.50
CA GLU A 302 -16.04 2.79 13.32
C GLU A 302 -15.75 1.47 12.64
N MET A 303 -14.97 0.65 13.34
CA MET A 303 -14.51 -0.60 12.81
C MET A 303 -15.62 -1.62 13.02
N PRO A 304 -16.02 -2.37 11.98
CA PRO A 304 -17.17 -3.24 12.12
C PRO A 304 -16.86 -4.49 12.95
N LEU A 305 -15.57 -4.87 13.12
CA LEU A 305 -15.18 -6.12 13.77
C LEU A 305 -15.03 -5.96 15.29
N THR A 306 -15.93 -6.58 16.04
CA THR A 306 -15.86 -6.76 17.50
C THR A 306 -15.46 -8.19 17.85
N ILE A 307 -14.42 -8.36 18.66
CA ILE A 307 -14.00 -9.66 19.22
C ILE A 307 -14.46 -9.75 20.68
N HIS A 308 -15.30 -10.74 20.97
CA HIS A 308 -15.76 -11.04 22.32
C HIS A 308 -14.85 -12.08 22.97
N HIS A 309 -14.07 -11.64 23.96
CA HIS A 309 -13.16 -12.51 24.71
C HIS A 309 -13.78 -12.92 26.04
N LEU A 310 -13.83 -14.23 26.29
CA LEU A 310 -14.11 -14.79 27.61
C LEU A 310 -12.79 -15.05 28.33
N GLY A 311 -12.60 -14.48 29.52
CA GLY A 311 -11.38 -14.65 30.31
C GLY A 311 -10.97 -16.12 30.49
N ARG A 312 -9.67 -16.39 30.33
CA ARG A 312 -9.02 -17.70 30.31
C ARG A 312 -9.78 -18.67 29.39
N SER A 313 -9.76 -18.43 28.09
CA SER A 313 -10.52 -19.26 27.14
C SER A 313 -9.93 -19.30 25.73
N GLN A 314 -10.45 -20.20 24.91
CA GLN A 314 -10.09 -20.34 23.51
C GLN A 314 -10.38 -19.11 22.62
N SER A 315 -11.10 -18.09 23.11
CA SER A 315 -11.21 -16.83 22.37
C SER A 315 -9.89 -16.06 22.25
N GLU A 316 -8.89 -16.39 23.07
CA GLU A 316 -7.53 -15.84 22.96
C GLU A 316 -6.90 -16.11 21.57
N ARG A 317 -7.33 -17.19 20.90
CA ARG A 317 -6.90 -17.53 19.54
C ARG A 317 -7.23 -16.44 18.55
N ILE A 318 -8.43 -15.85 18.68
CA ILE A 318 -8.95 -14.85 17.74
C ILE A 318 -8.23 -13.52 17.95
N VAL A 319 -7.96 -13.18 19.21
CA VAL A 319 -7.15 -12.01 19.57
C VAL A 319 -5.72 -12.19 19.03
N TRP A 320 -5.08 -13.34 19.25
CA TRP A 320 -3.75 -13.59 18.72
C TRP A 320 -3.71 -13.56 17.19
N LEU A 321 -4.70 -14.14 16.50
CA LEU A 321 -4.83 -14.03 15.04
C LEU A 321 -4.86 -12.57 14.60
N ALA A 322 -5.72 -11.76 15.20
CA ALA A 322 -5.86 -10.35 14.84
C ALA A 322 -4.55 -9.58 15.05
N GLU A 323 -3.85 -9.81 16.17
CA GLU A 323 -2.55 -9.21 16.43
C GLU A 323 -1.47 -9.66 15.44
N GLU A 324 -1.44 -10.95 15.08
CA GLU A 324 -0.47 -11.51 14.12
C GLU A 324 -0.72 -10.96 12.70
N LEU A 325 -1.99 -10.72 12.34
CA LEU A 325 -2.36 -10.10 11.08
C LEU A 325 -2.26 -8.56 11.12
N GLY A 326 -2.06 -7.94 12.27
CA GLY A 326 -2.10 -6.48 12.42
C GLY A 326 -3.48 -5.88 12.12
N ILE A 327 -4.54 -6.66 12.36
CA ILE A 327 -5.93 -6.26 12.20
C ILE A 327 -6.36 -5.54 13.46
N LYS A 328 -6.96 -4.36 13.31
CA LYS A 328 -7.63 -3.67 14.41
C LYS A 328 -9.00 -4.29 14.67
N TYR A 329 -9.53 -4.15 15.87
CA TYR A 329 -10.83 -4.67 16.28
C TYR A 329 -11.29 -3.94 17.54
N ASP A 330 -12.59 -3.90 17.76
CA ASP A 330 -13.15 -3.58 19.07
C ASP A 330 -13.09 -4.83 19.95
N PHE A 331 -12.74 -4.64 21.22
CA PHE A 331 -12.54 -5.73 22.16
C PHE A 331 -13.55 -5.65 23.30
N VAL A 332 -14.28 -6.74 23.51
CA VAL A 332 -15.22 -6.86 24.63
C VAL A 332 -14.77 -7.99 25.53
N PHE A 333 -14.38 -7.63 26.76
CA PHE A 333 -14.05 -8.59 27.79
C PHE A 333 -15.31 -9.07 28.53
N HIS A 334 -15.47 -10.37 28.59
CA HIS A 334 -16.50 -11.03 29.38
C HIS A 334 -15.85 -11.75 30.56
N LYS A 335 -16.20 -11.31 31.77
CA LYS A 335 -15.84 -12.02 32.99
C LYS A 335 -16.60 -13.35 33.05
N ARG A 336 -15.86 -14.44 33.29
CA ARG A 336 -16.43 -15.79 33.40
C ARG A 336 -17.37 -15.90 34.61
N ASP A 337 -18.46 -16.64 34.45
CA ASP A 337 -19.40 -17.02 35.52
C ASP A 337 -19.05 -18.45 35.96
N PRO A 338 -18.57 -18.65 37.20
CA PRO A 338 -17.54 -19.62 37.60
C PRO A 338 -16.80 -20.40 36.48
N ILE A 339 -17.43 -21.38 35.87
CA ILE A 339 -16.84 -22.23 34.82
C ILE A 339 -17.47 -21.95 33.44
N PHE A 340 -18.68 -21.43 33.38
CA PHE A 340 -19.48 -21.30 32.17
C PHE A 340 -19.47 -19.87 31.59
N SER A 341 -19.98 -19.76 30.37
CA SER A 341 -20.21 -18.46 29.74
C SER A 341 -21.22 -17.65 30.54
N PRO A 342 -20.97 -16.36 30.82
CA PRO A 342 -21.98 -15.47 31.41
C PRO A 342 -23.14 -15.24 30.43
N GLN A 343 -24.26 -14.69 30.93
CA GLN A 343 -25.42 -14.36 30.09
C GLN A 343 -25.05 -13.43 28.93
N SER A 344 -24.12 -12.49 29.15
CA SER A 344 -23.63 -11.57 28.12
C SER A 344 -22.96 -12.25 26.92
N VAL A 345 -22.46 -13.48 27.06
CA VAL A 345 -21.93 -14.29 25.93
C VAL A 345 -23.03 -15.15 25.33
N LYS A 346 -23.95 -15.64 26.16
CA LYS A 346 -25.11 -16.44 25.72
C LYS A 346 -26.05 -15.66 24.81
N ASP A 347 -26.16 -14.36 25.03
CA ASP A 347 -27.04 -13.48 24.24
C ASP A 347 -26.47 -13.17 22.85
N LEU A 348 -25.16 -13.36 22.62
CA LEU A 348 -24.51 -13.01 21.35
C LEU A 348 -24.81 -14.02 20.24
N HIS A 349 -24.80 -15.32 20.56
CA HIS A 349 -24.93 -16.39 19.56
C HIS A 349 -25.59 -17.64 20.17
N PRO A 350 -26.44 -18.38 19.42
CA PRO A 350 -27.13 -19.57 19.92
C PRO A 350 -26.24 -20.67 20.52
N SER A 351 -24.95 -20.72 20.16
CA SER A 351 -23.98 -21.65 20.75
C SER A 351 -23.68 -21.37 22.23
N GLY A 352 -23.96 -20.16 22.71
CA GLY A 352 -23.75 -19.72 24.09
C GLY A 352 -22.33 -19.87 24.63
N THR A 353 -21.34 -19.93 23.74
CA THR A 353 -19.93 -20.22 24.03
C THR A 353 -19.01 -19.31 23.25
N ALA A 354 -17.82 -19.04 23.81
CA ALA A 354 -16.77 -18.27 23.15
C ALA A 354 -15.84 -19.20 22.32
N PRO A 355 -15.23 -18.71 21.23
CA PRO A 355 -15.28 -17.33 20.72
C PRO A 355 -16.55 -16.96 19.97
N VAL A 356 -16.86 -15.67 19.99
CA VAL A 356 -17.85 -15.02 19.12
C VAL A 356 -17.23 -13.72 18.58
N ILE A 357 -17.47 -13.41 17.32
CA ILE A 357 -17.21 -12.08 16.74
C ILE A 357 -18.50 -11.49 16.20
N GLU A 358 -18.54 -10.16 16.15
CA GLU A 358 -19.52 -9.41 15.37
C GLU A 358 -18.77 -8.63 14.29
N ASP A 359 -19.29 -8.61 13.08
CA ASP A 359 -18.81 -7.78 11.98
C ASP A 359 -20.00 -6.98 11.44
N ASP A 360 -20.15 -5.73 11.89
CA ASP A 360 -21.30 -4.88 11.56
C ASP A 360 -21.43 -4.57 10.06
N ASN A 361 -20.36 -4.74 9.28
CA ASN A 361 -20.33 -4.49 7.84
C ASN A 361 -19.41 -5.47 7.11
N SER A 362 -19.77 -6.75 7.21
CA SER A 362 -19.05 -7.86 6.60
C SER A 362 -18.67 -7.55 5.14
N PRO A 363 -17.40 -7.69 4.74
CA PRO A 363 -16.98 -7.38 3.37
C PRO A 363 -17.67 -8.27 2.33
N PHE A 364 -18.14 -9.46 2.75
CA PHE A 364 -18.81 -10.44 1.88
C PHE A 364 -20.31 -10.19 1.70
N THR A 365 -20.99 -9.66 2.71
CA THR A 365 -22.47 -9.52 2.70
C THR A 365 -22.96 -8.08 2.82
N LYS A 366 -22.08 -7.13 3.17
CA LYS A 366 -22.40 -5.72 3.47
C LYS A 366 -23.48 -5.56 4.55
N ASN A 367 -23.59 -6.54 5.44
CA ASN A 367 -24.55 -6.60 6.53
C ASN A 367 -23.85 -7.08 7.80
N LYS A 368 -24.47 -6.83 8.95
CA LYS A 368 -24.01 -7.38 10.22
C LYS A 368 -23.96 -8.91 10.18
N VAL A 369 -22.82 -9.48 10.58
CA VAL A 369 -22.61 -10.91 10.75
C VAL A 369 -22.20 -11.17 12.18
N VAL A 370 -22.78 -12.17 12.81
CA VAL A 370 -22.31 -12.69 14.11
C VAL A 370 -21.88 -14.12 13.90
N LEU A 371 -20.62 -14.42 14.24
CA LEU A 371 -20.01 -15.72 13.94
C LEU A 371 -19.42 -16.32 15.21
N ALA A 372 -19.75 -17.59 15.46
CA ALA A 372 -19.10 -18.43 16.46
C ALA A 372 -18.26 -19.52 15.78
N GLU A 373 -17.56 -20.34 16.59
CA GLU A 373 -16.60 -21.39 16.19
C GLU A 373 -15.22 -20.86 15.77
N SER A 374 -14.16 -21.28 16.50
CA SER A 374 -12.80 -20.77 16.29
C SER A 374 -12.33 -20.90 14.83
N GLY A 375 -12.52 -22.05 14.20
CA GLY A 375 -12.06 -22.27 12.82
C GLY A 375 -12.83 -21.40 11.82
N ALA A 376 -14.16 -21.30 11.95
CA ALA A 376 -14.97 -20.47 11.07
C ALA A 376 -14.58 -18.99 11.20
N ILE A 377 -14.37 -18.51 12.44
CA ILE A 377 -13.94 -17.14 12.71
C ILE A 377 -12.54 -16.86 12.13
N ILE A 378 -11.59 -17.79 12.30
CA ILE A 378 -10.24 -17.62 11.76
C ILE A 378 -10.27 -17.57 10.23
N ASP A 379 -10.99 -18.49 9.58
CA ASP A 379 -11.14 -18.50 8.12
C ASP A 379 -11.81 -17.21 7.62
N TYR A 380 -12.86 -16.76 8.33
CA TYR A 380 -13.55 -15.52 8.02
C TYR A 380 -12.60 -14.32 8.10
N ILE A 381 -11.88 -14.15 9.22
CA ILE A 381 -10.97 -13.02 9.43
C ILE A 381 -9.82 -13.05 8.41
N ILE A 382 -9.23 -14.21 8.13
CA ILE A 382 -8.17 -14.35 7.13
C ILE A 382 -8.66 -13.93 5.74
N ALA A 383 -9.87 -14.35 5.36
CA ALA A 383 -10.44 -14.02 4.06
C ALA A 383 -10.91 -12.56 3.98
N ALA A 384 -11.52 -12.03 5.03
CA ALA A 384 -12.10 -10.68 5.09
C ALA A 384 -11.04 -9.59 5.23
N TYR A 385 -10.03 -9.85 6.06
CA TYR A 385 -9.13 -8.82 6.60
C TYR A 385 -7.66 -9.25 6.61
N GLY A 386 -7.37 -10.54 6.50
CA GLY A 386 -6.01 -11.09 6.52
C GLY A 386 -5.33 -11.20 5.16
N GLU A 387 -6.06 -10.98 4.06
CA GLU A 387 -5.58 -11.15 2.67
C GLU A 387 -4.99 -12.55 2.41
N GLY A 388 -5.55 -13.58 3.04
CA GLY A 388 -5.07 -14.97 2.92
C GLY A 388 -3.80 -15.29 3.71
N ARG A 389 -3.19 -14.32 4.42
CA ARG A 389 -2.03 -14.57 5.28
C ARG A 389 -2.38 -15.57 6.38
N LEU A 390 -1.37 -16.33 6.82
CA LEU A 390 -1.46 -17.40 7.82
C LEU A 390 -2.26 -18.65 7.41
N ALA A 391 -2.93 -18.63 6.25
CA ALA A 391 -3.49 -19.84 5.65
C ALA A 391 -2.50 -20.49 4.67
N ARG A 392 -2.81 -21.72 4.26
CA ARG A 392 -2.24 -22.37 3.06
C ARG A 392 -3.36 -22.73 2.11
N THR A 393 -3.02 -22.79 0.83
CA THR A 393 -3.90 -23.08 -0.30
C THR A 393 -3.32 -24.23 -1.12
N PRO A 394 -4.09 -24.86 -2.03
CA PRO A 394 -3.55 -25.91 -2.91
C PRO A 394 -2.29 -25.53 -3.71
N LYS A 395 -2.01 -24.23 -3.87
CA LYS A 395 -0.80 -23.74 -4.55
C LYS A 395 0.48 -23.94 -3.72
N ASP A 396 0.34 -24.13 -2.41
CA ASP A 396 1.45 -24.31 -1.47
C ASP A 396 1.91 -25.78 -1.35
N GLY A 397 1.35 -26.67 -2.18
CA GLY A 397 1.81 -28.06 -2.30
C GLY A 397 1.65 -28.86 -1.00
N GLU A 398 2.73 -29.48 -0.54
CA GLU A 398 2.70 -30.35 0.63
C GLU A 398 2.31 -29.60 1.92
N GLU A 399 2.71 -28.34 2.07
CA GLU A 399 2.34 -27.52 3.24
C GLU A 399 0.82 -27.38 3.38
N TYR A 400 0.07 -27.37 2.28
CA TYR A 400 -1.39 -27.31 2.32
C TYR A 400 -2.02 -28.55 2.96
N ILE A 401 -1.47 -29.73 2.67
CA ILE A 401 -1.95 -31.00 3.23
C ILE A 401 -1.78 -30.97 4.75
N HIS A 402 -0.59 -30.59 5.20
CA HIS A 402 -0.27 -30.47 6.63
C HIS A 402 -1.08 -29.35 7.31
N PHE A 403 -1.26 -28.21 6.63
CA PHE A 403 -2.11 -27.12 7.13
C PHE A 403 -3.53 -27.60 7.39
N LEU A 404 -4.18 -28.25 6.42
CA LEU A 404 -5.53 -28.78 6.58
C LEU A 404 -5.63 -29.76 7.75
N GLU A 405 -4.69 -30.72 7.84
CA GLU A 405 -4.68 -31.71 8.91
C GLU A 405 -4.58 -31.03 10.27
N TRP A 406 -3.53 -30.24 10.51
CA TRP A 406 -3.24 -29.68 11.83
C TRP A 406 -4.21 -28.58 12.24
N TYR A 407 -4.73 -27.78 11.29
CA TYR A 407 -5.74 -26.77 11.55
C TYR A 407 -7.05 -27.38 12.07
N HIS A 408 -7.54 -28.44 11.44
CA HIS A 408 -8.75 -29.12 11.88
C HIS A 408 -8.50 -30.02 13.09
N TRP A 409 -7.35 -30.70 13.16
CA TRP A 409 -7.02 -31.64 14.23
C TRP A 409 -6.96 -30.97 15.61
N ALA A 410 -6.53 -29.71 15.70
CA ALA A 410 -6.47 -28.95 16.95
C ALA A 410 -7.82 -28.94 17.72
N ASN A 411 -8.94 -28.68 17.03
CA ASN A 411 -10.26 -28.68 17.66
C ASN A 411 -11.00 -30.02 17.54
N ALA A 412 -10.73 -30.83 16.51
CA ALA A 412 -11.42 -32.11 16.33
C ALA A 412 -10.85 -33.23 17.21
N SER A 413 -9.56 -33.16 17.57
CA SER A 413 -8.85 -34.23 18.26
C SER A 413 -8.12 -33.78 19.52
N LEU A 414 -7.29 -32.73 19.45
CA LEU A 414 -6.45 -32.32 20.57
C LEU A 414 -7.28 -31.77 21.74
N GLN A 415 -8.10 -30.75 21.49
CA GLN A 415 -8.92 -30.13 22.54
C GLN A 415 -9.94 -31.11 23.16
N PRO A 416 -10.69 -31.93 22.39
CA PRO A 416 -11.57 -32.94 22.99
C PRO A 416 -10.84 -33.98 23.83
N THR A 417 -9.60 -34.33 23.47
CA THR A 417 -8.77 -35.24 24.28
C THR A 417 -8.45 -34.62 25.63
N LEU A 418 -8.06 -33.34 25.65
CA LEU A 418 -7.80 -32.61 26.88
C LEU A 418 -9.06 -32.47 27.75
N PHE A 419 -10.20 -32.14 27.15
CA PHE A 419 -11.48 -32.09 27.85
C PHE A 419 -11.87 -33.43 28.47
N ARG A 420 -11.58 -34.55 27.79
CA ARG A 420 -11.84 -35.88 28.35
C ARG A 420 -11.00 -36.15 29.60
N VAL A 421 -9.72 -35.77 29.59
CA VAL A 421 -8.85 -35.86 30.77
C VAL A 421 -9.40 -34.99 31.91
N LEU A 422 -9.79 -33.74 31.61
CA LEU A 422 -10.40 -32.85 32.60
C LEU A 422 -11.67 -33.46 33.22
N MET A 423 -12.58 -33.98 32.41
CA MET A 423 -13.84 -34.56 32.90
C MET A 423 -13.62 -35.83 33.72
N THR A 424 -12.73 -36.72 33.28
CA THR A 424 -12.43 -37.96 34.01
C THR A 424 -11.79 -37.69 35.37
N ARG A 425 -10.85 -36.74 35.46
CA ARG A 425 -10.25 -36.30 36.73
C ARG A 425 -11.24 -35.63 37.68
N ARG A 426 -12.32 -35.02 37.16
CA ARG A 426 -13.41 -34.48 37.99
C ARG A 426 -14.34 -35.56 38.56
N LEU A 427 -14.41 -36.72 37.92
CA LEU A 427 -15.27 -37.83 38.35
C LEU A 427 -14.57 -38.74 39.36
N THR A 428 -13.25 -38.86 39.31
CA THR A 428 -12.48 -39.70 40.24
C THR A 428 -11.04 -39.23 40.36
N ASN A 429 -10.48 -39.39 41.57
CA ASN A 429 -9.06 -39.18 41.87
C ASN A 429 -8.23 -40.47 41.79
N ASP A 430 -8.85 -41.61 41.49
CA ASP A 430 -8.17 -42.90 41.36
C ASP A 430 -7.38 -42.96 40.03
N PRO A 431 -6.04 -42.96 40.05
CA PRO A 431 -5.23 -43.05 38.84
C PRO A 431 -5.39 -44.39 38.11
N GLU A 432 -5.85 -45.43 38.81
CA GLU A 432 -5.98 -46.78 38.27
C GLU A 432 -7.33 -47.03 37.60
N ALA A 433 -8.29 -46.12 37.77
CA ALA A 433 -9.60 -46.20 37.14
C ALA A 433 -9.47 -46.30 35.62
N VAL A 434 -10.21 -47.23 35.01
CA VAL A 434 -10.12 -47.55 33.57
C VAL A 434 -10.27 -46.30 32.69
N HIS A 435 -11.23 -45.43 33.01
CA HIS A 435 -11.48 -44.20 32.26
C HIS A 435 -10.34 -43.16 32.38
N VAL A 436 -9.65 -43.11 33.52
CA VAL A 436 -8.48 -42.23 33.72
C VAL A 436 -7.31 -42.75 32.89
N LYS A 437 -7.00 -44.04 32.96
CA LYS A 437 -5.96 -44.69 32.14
C LYS A 437 -6.21 -44.50 30.64
N MET A 438 -7.44 -44.74 30.18
CA MET A 438 -7.80 -44.56 28.77
C MET A 438 -7.65 -43.11 28.31
N SER A 439 -8.06 -42.14 29.14
CA SER A 439 -7.96 -40.72 28.80
C SER A 439 -6.52 -40.24 28.78
N ASN A 440 -5.69 -40.66 29.75
CA ASN A 440 -4.26 -40.37 29.76
C ASN A 440 -3.54 -41.02 28.58
N ALA A 441 -3.83 -42.29 28.24
CA ALA A 441 -3.24 -42.94 27.08
C ALA A 441 -3.56 -42.21 25.77
N LYS A 442 -4.79 -41.69 25.62
CA LYS A 442 -5.17 -40.89 24.44
C LYS A 442 -4.47 -39.54 24.41
N LEU A 443 -4.28 -38.90 25.56
CA LEU A 443 -3.48 -37.67 25.69
C LEU A 443 -2.02 -37.92 25.29
N GLU A 444 -1.40 -38.97 25.80
CA GLU A 444 -0.01 -39.34 25.44
C GLU A 444 0.14 -39.59 23.94
N CYS A 445 -0.86 -40.22 23.31
CA CYS A 445 -0.89 -40.38 21.86
C CYS A 445 -0.92 -39.03 21.13
N ALA A 446 -1.78 -38.10 21.57
CA ALA A 446 -1.88 -36.77 20.98
C ALA A 446 -0.60 -35.94 21.16
N LEU A 447 0.00 -35.98 22.35
CA LEU A 447 1.28 -35.29 22.62
C LEU A 447 2.42 -35.89 21.79
N SER A 448 2.46 -37.20 21.63
CA SER A 448 3.48 -37.87 20.79
C SER A 448 3.35 -37.48 19.33
N MET A 449 2.13 -37.29 18.81
CA MET A 449 1.91 -36.82 17.43
C MET A 449 2.43 -35.39 17.22
N ILE A 450 2.11 -34.47 18.14
CA ILE A 450 2.59 -33.08 18.06
C ILE A 450 4.12 -33.03 18.20
N GLU A 451 4.67 -33.77 19.17
CA GLU A 451 6.11 -33.82 19.41
C GLU A 451 6.89 -34.33 18.19
N ALA A 452 6.39 -35.39 17.54
CA ALA A 452 6.96 -35.92 16.31
C ALA A 452 6.89 -34.88 15.18
N ARG A 453 5.71 -34.26 14.98
CA ARG A 453 5.53 -33.26 13.93
C ARG A 453 6.45 -32.05 14.09
N LEU A 454 6.54 -31.51 15.30
CA LEU A 454 7.43 -30.39 15.60
C LEU A 454 8.91 -30.77 15.49
N GLY A 455 9.24 -32.05 15.71
CA GLY A 455 10.57 -32.60 15.44
C GLY A 455 10.89 -32.68 13.95
N GLU A 456 9.90 -33.01 13.10
CA GLU A 456 10.04 -33.03 11.64
C GLU A 456 10.23 -31.62 11.05
N THR A 457 9.41 -30.66 11.47
CA THR A 457 9.46 -29.30 10.93
C THR A 457 10.57 -28.45 11.57
N GLY A 458 10.96 -28.76 12.81
CA GLY A 458 11.92 -27.99 13.60
C GLY A 458 11.43 -26.61 14.07
N ALA A 459 10.21 -26.21 13.69
CA ALA A 459 9.70 -24.85 13.88
C ALA A 459 8.24 -24.82 14.35
N TYR A 460 7.28 -24.80 13.42
CA TYR A 460 5.82 -24.74 13.65
C TYR A 460 5.12 -25.96 13.05
N LEU A 461 3.80 -26.13 13.25
CA LEU A 461 3.09 -27.35 12.85
C LEU A 461 3.10 -27.61 11.33
N VAL A 462 3.13 -26.54 10.53
CA VAL A 462 3.03 -26.63 9.06
C VAL A 462 4.36 -26.41 8.35
N GLY A 463 5.33 -25.76 8.99
CA GLY A 463 6.62 -25.45 8.39
C GLY A 463 7.42 -24.45 9.25
N ASN A 464 8.17 -23.57 8.58
CA ASN A 464 9.04 -22.58 9.23
C ASN A 464 8.33 -21.34 9.75
N ASP A 465 7.14 -21.05 9.23
CA ASP A 465 6.35 -19.88 9.59
C ASP A 465 5.12 -20.26 10.40
N VAL A 466 4.65 -19.33 11.24
CA VAL A 466 3.39 -19.47 11.98
C VAL A 466 2.21 -19.49 10.99
N THR A 467 1.24 -20.36 11.27
CA THR A 467 0.00 -20.49 10.49
C THR A 467 -1.23 -20.51 11.39
N ALA A 468 -2.42 -20.46 10.79
CA ALA A 468 -3.68 -20.64 11.50
C ALA A 468 -3.76 -21.98 12.26
N ALA A 469 -3.04 -23.02 11.81
CA ALA A 469 -2.94 -24.29 12.54
C ALA A 469 -2.28 -24.12 13.91
N ASP A 470 -1.25 -23.29 14.01
CA ASP A 470 -0.56 -22.97 15.27
C ASP A 470 -1.47 -22.14 16.20
N ILE A 471 -2.16 -21.16 15.63
CA ILE A 471 -3.14 -20.33 16.34
C ILE A 471 -4.25 -21.19 16.93
N MET A 472 -4.74 -22.17 16.17
CA MET A 472 -5.73 -23.12 16.68
C MET A 472 -5.19 -24.02 17.78
N ALA A 473 -3.96 -24.51 17.68
CA ALA A 473 -3.40 -25.44 18.66
C ALA A 473 -3.06 -24.79 20.01
N ILE A 474 -2.61 -23.53 20.02
CA ILE A 474 -1.87 -22.99 21.18
C ILE A 474 -2.66 -22.99 22.49
N CYS A 475 -3.92 -22.56 22.48
CA CYS A 475 -4.72 -22.43 23.71
C CYS A 475 -4.86 -23.76 24.45
N THR A 476 -4.90 -24.87 23.69
CA THR A 476 -4.96 -26.22 24.24
C THR A 476 -3.65 -26.61 24.93
N LEU A 477 -2.52 -26.13 24.43
CA LEU A 477 -1.18 -26.41 24.94
C LEU A 477 -0.72 -25.40 26.00
N THR A 478 -1.45 -24.30 26.20
CA THR A 478 -1.15 -23.24 27.18
C THR A 478 -2.31 -23.09 28.17
N THR A 479 -3.26 -22.20 27.91
CA THR A 479 -4.33 -21.77 28.82
C THR A 479 -5.18 -22.92 29.35
N MET A 480 -5.46 -23.94 28.53
CA MET A 480 -6.23 -25.10 28.98
C MET A 480 -5.51 -25.95 30.04
N ARG A 481 -4.17 -25.87 30.13
CA ARG A 481 -3.41 -26.54 31.19
C ARG A 481 -3.64 -25.88 32.56
N GLY A 482 -4.10 -24.64 32.60
CA GLY A 482 -4.54 -24.00 33.85
C GLY A 482 -5.86 -24.59 34.36
N PHE A 483 -6.72 -25.12 33.49
CA PHE A 483 -7.94 -25.82 33.90
C PHE A 483 -7.69 -27.30 34.20
N CYS A 484 -6.79 -27.93 33.44
CA CYS A 484 -6.41 -29.32 33.57
C CYS A 484 -4.87 -29.40 33.61
N PRO A 485 -4.24 -29.31 34.80
CA PRO A 485 -2.79 -29.34 34.91
C PRO A 485 -2.22 -30.59 34.25
N ILE A 486 -1.52 -30.37 33.13
CA ILE A 486 -0.75 -31.38 32.42
C ILE A 486 0.67 -30.87 32.39
N GLU A 487 1.57 -31.68 32.92
CA GLU A 487 2.99 -31.42 32.86
C GLU A 487 3.60 -32.05 31.61
N PHE A 488 4.57 -31.36 31.04
CA PHE A 488 5.37 -31.89 29.96
C PHE A 488 6.70 -32.37 30.51
N ASP A 489 7.00 -33.65 30.32
CA ASP A 489 8.35 -34.19 30.51
C ASP A 489 9.36 -33.48 29.59
N GLU A 490 10.44 -32.95 30.17
CA GLU A 490 11.42 -32.10 29.47
C GLU A 490 12.21 -32.82 28.38
N GLN A 491 12.40 -34.15 28.51
CA GLN A 491 13.12 -34.93 27.50
C GLN A 491 12.17 -35.44 26.42
N LYS A 492 11.00 -35.94 26.83
CA LYS A 492 10.01 -36.53 25.94
C LYS A 492 9.28 -35.50 25.10
N HIS A 493 9.04 -34.29 25.62
CA HIS A 493 8.25 -33.24 24.97
C HIS A 493 9.10 -32.01 24.62
N LYS A 494 10.38 -32.22 24.31
CA LYS A 494 11.35 -31.15 24.05
C LYS A 494 10.96 -30.27 22.86
N ASN A 495 10.33 -30.83 21.81
CA ASN A 495 9.93 -30.06 20.62
C ASN A 495 8.68 -29.24 20.92
N ILE A 496 7.73 -29.79 21.69
CA ILE A 496 6.58 -29.03 22.22
C ILE A 496 7.06 -27.85 23.07
N LEU A 497 8.01 -28.08 24.00
CA LEU A 497 8.53 -27.00 24.85
C LEU A 497 9.28 -25.93 24.03
N ALA A 498 10.07 -26.34 23.04
CA ALA A 498 10.73 -25.41 22.13
C ALA A 498 9.73 -24.61 21.28
N TYR A 499 8.64 -25.25 20.85
CA TYR A 499 7.54 -24.62 20.11
C TYR A 499 6.79 -23.60 20.97
N LEU A 500 6.42 -23.96 22.21
CA LEU A 500 5.77 -23.04 23.14
C LEU A 500 6.66 -21.84 23.45
N LYS A 501 7.97 -22.05 23.63
CA LYS A 501 8.92 -20.95 23.79
C LYS A 501 8.91 -20.03 22.57
N ARG A 502 9.00 -20.58 21.34
CA ARG A 502 8.96 -19.78 20.11
C ARG A 502 7.67 -18.97 19.98
N VAL A 503 6.52 -19.57 20.27
CA VAL A 503 5.23 -18.86 20.26
C VAL A 503 5.21 -17.76 21.33
N GLY A 504 5.69 -18.08 22.54
CA GLY A 504 5.80 -17.14 23.65
C GLY A 504 6.72 -15.94 23.41
N GLU A 505 7.72 -16.09 22.53
CA GLU A 505 8.63 -15.01 22.14
C GLU A 505 8.05 -14.09 21.05
N ARG A 506 6.91 -14.45 20.45
CA ARG A 506 6.26 -13.60 19.43
C ARG A 506 5.63 -12.38 20.09
N SER A 507 5.95 -11.20 19.58
CA SER A 507 5.39 -9.93 20.05
C SER A 507 3.85 -9.90 19.94
N ALA A 508 3.28 -10.43 18.86
CA ALA A 508 1.83 -10.51 18.66
C ALA A 508 1.15 -11.41 19.70
N TYR A 509 1.74 -12.56 20.03
CA TYR A 509 1.21 -13.45 21.07
C TYR A 509 1.28 -12.80 22.45
N GLN A 510 2.42 -12.21 22.82
CA GLN A 510 2.58 -11.50 24.09
C GLN A 510 1.56 -10.36 24.24
N LYS A 511 1.37 -9.58 23.17
CA LYS A 511 0.38 -8.50 23.16
C LYS A 511 -1.04 -9.05 23.30
N ALA A 512 -1.38 -10.12 22.59
CA ALA A 512 -2.70 -10.75 22.70
C ALA A 512 -2.98 -11.26 24.12
N MET A 513 -2.01 -11.91 24.77
CA MET A 513 -2.17 -12.39 26.15
C MET A 513 -2.39 -11.24 27.15
N LYS A 514 -1.69 -10.12 26.98
CA LYS A 514 -1.89 -8.91 27.80
C LYS A 514 -3.28 -8.31 27.61
N ILE A 515 -3.78 -8.26 26.37
CA ILE A 515 -5.13 -7.77 26.06
C ILE A 515 -6.19 -8.70 26.69
N CYS A 516 -6.00 -10.01 26.56
CA CYS A 516 -6.93 -11.02 27.04
C CYS A 516 -7.01 -11.09 28.57
N GLU A 517 -5.87 -11.08 29.25
CA GLU A 517 -5.78 -11.49 30.67
C GLU A 517 -5.10 -10.45 31.58
N GLY A 518 -4.55 -9.36 31.03
CA GLY A 518 -3.84 -8.31 31.77
C GLY A 518 -2.31 -8.45 31.78
N GLU A 519 -1.62 -7.40 32.22
CA GLU A 519 -0.15 -7.30 32.23
C GLU A 519 0.54 -8.35 33.10
N ASP A 520 -0.10 -8.77 34.19
CA ASP A 520 0.46 -9.73 35.15
C ASP A 520 0.22 -11.19 34.76
N PHE A 521 -0.51 -11.45 33.66
CA PHE A 521 -0.77 -12.80 33.22
C PHE A 521 0.46 -13.44 32.60
N VAL A 522 0.85 -14.59 33.14
CA VAL A 522 1.96 -15.40 32.63
C VAL A 522 1.39 -16.62 31.90
N PRO A 523 1.54 -16.72 30.57
CA PRO A 523 1.10 -17.90 29.84
C PRO A 523 1.88 -19.14 30.27
N ILE A 524 1.20 -20.29 30.31
CA ILE A 524 1.80 -21.57 30.72
C ILE A 524 2.62 -22.16 29.57
N LEU A 525 3.84 -21.64 29.38
CA LEU A 525 4.75 -22.02 28.29
C LEU A 525 5.76 -23.11 28.70
N GLY A 526 5.94 -23.33 30.01
CA GLY A 526 6.91 -24.27 30.55
C GLY A 526 6.41 -25.70 30.73
N ALA A 527 7.30 -26.56 31.22
CA ALA A 527 7.01 -27.96 31.55
C ALA A 527 5.93 -28.11 32.63
N LYS A 528 5.95 -27.26 33.64
CA LYS A 528 4.96 -27.26 34.72
C LYS A 528 3.72 -26.45 34.34
N ALA A 529 2.57 -26.86 34.86
CA ALA A 529 1.31 -26.14 34.72
C ALA A 529 0.72 -25.87 36.10
N GLU A 530 0.51 -24.59 36.43
CA GLU A 530 -0.20 -24.20 37.64
C GLU A 530 -1.70 -24.15 37.35
N GLN A 531 -2.48 -24.71 38.28
CA GLN A 531 -3.93 -24.68 38.17
C GLN A 531 -4.44 -23.26 38.41
N PHE A 532 -5.38 -22.81 37.58
CA PHE A 532 -6.07 -21.55 37.79
C PHE A 532 -6.88 -21.58 39.08
N GLU A 533 -6.58 -20.65 39.97
CA GLU A 533 -7.45 -20.34 41.10
C GLU A 533 -8.62 -19.51 40.59
N PHE A 534 -9.83 -19.95 40.92
CA PHE A 534 -11.05 -19.19 40.75
C PHE A 534 -11.50 -18.74 42.14
N PRO A 535 -11.67 -17.44 42.38
CA PRO A 535 -12.29 -16.98 43.61
C PRO A 535 -13.75 -17.46 43.57
N TYR A 536 -14.03 -18.52 44.31
CA TYR A 536 -15.39 -19.00 44.53
C TYR A 536 -16.10 -18.11 45.53
#